data_AF-R6QDG5-F1
#
_entry.id   AF-R6QDG5-F1
#
_cell.length_a   1.000
_cell.length_b   1.000
_cell.length_c   1.000
_cell.angle_alpha   90.00
_cell.angle_beta   90.00
_cell.angle_gamma   90.00
#
_symmetry.space_group_name_H-M   'P 1'
#
loop_
_entity.id
_entity.type
_entity.pdbx_description
1 polymer ?
#
loop_
_entity_poly.entity_id
_entity_poly.type
_entity_poly.pdbx_seq_one_letter_code
_entity_poly.pdbx_strand_id
1 'polypeptide(L)'
;MVDKITDQNGNVIQEIGSNIRRQVISESASDAIRQIMEYEVADGTQGGGGRAYVAGYRIGGKSGTSEQLNMDRRADGDYKKVASFAAVLPANDPEILVYVMLDDPNNARTDYSSILAAPVVGNIISEVAPYLGLATDGVDRGQTSYKVPNLIGQEWSNAQVSLNIKGLKHQLMESSSDQTAAVVTYQYPRAGAEVPYGTTIYLYTDTYEGSHTEVPDVSGKSAEFARQMLAAAGLNCTVEGDANGLVQSQSEAPGTSVQRGTIVTITCG
;
A
#
# COMPACT_ATOMS: atom_id res chain seq x y z
N MET A 1 -6.27 -15.46 -18.71
CA MET A 1 -7.42 -16.16 -18.10
C MET A 1 -8.67 -15.65 -18.78
N VAL A 2 -9.64 -16.52 -19.10
CA VAL A 2 -10.88 -16.14 -19.80
C VAL A 2 -12.01 -16.33 -18.80
N ASP A 3 -12.73 -15.26 -18.50
CA ASP A 3 -13.88 -15.27 -17.57
C ASP A 3 -15.15 -15.74 -18.30
N LYS A 4 -15.38 -15.17 -19.50
CA LYS A 4 -16.47 -15.56 -20.38
C LYS A 4 -16.10 -15.42 -21.86
N ILE A 5 -16.70 -16.25 -22.69
CA ILE A 5 -16.66 -16.15 -24.14
C ILE A 5 -18.00 -15.55 -24.58
N THR A 6 -17.96 -14.49 -25.39
CA THR A 6 -19.16 -13.83 -25.92
C THR A 6 -19.20 -13.92 -27.44
N ASP A 7 -20.42 -13.90 -28.00
CA ASP A 7 -20.62 -13.80 -29.45
C ASP A 7 -20.48 -12.35 -29.94
N GLN A 8 -20.59 -12.15 -31.25
CA GLN A 8 -20.52 -10.82 -31.87
C GLN A 8 -21.65 -9.87 -31.45
N ASN A 9 -22.71 -10.39 -30.82
CA ASN A 9 -23.86 -9.65 -30.34
C ASN A 9 -23.78 -9.37 -28.83
N GLY A 10 -22.70 -9.78 -28.15
CA GLY A 10 -22.52 -9.61 -26.71
C GLY A 10 -23.22 -10.67 -25.85
N ASN A 11 -23.79 -11.72 -26.45
CA ASN A 11 -24.39 -12.83 -25.69
C ASN A 11 -23.30 -13.72 -25.10
N VAL A 12 -23.47 -14.15 -23.85
CA VAL A 12 -22.54 -15.06 -23.17
C VAL A 12 -22.71 -16.47 -23.76
N ILE A 13 -21.67 -16.98 -24.43
CA ILE A 13 -21.61 -18.32 -25.00
C ILE A 13 -21.17 -19.33 -23.92
N GLN A 14 -20.21 -18.94 -23.08
CA GLN A 14 -19.66 -19.80 -22.05
C GLN A 14 -19.10 -18.97 -20.90
N GLU A 15 -19.42 -19.38 -19.68
CA GLU A 15 -18.86 -18.86 -18.45
C GLU A 15 -17.88 -19.90 -17.89
N ILE A 16 -16.64 -19.50 -17.61
CA ILE A 16 -15.59 -20.41 -17.16
C ILE A 16 -15.47 -20.31 -15.65
N GLY A 17 -16.20 -21.19 -14.95
CA GLY A 17 -16.18 -21.29 -13.49
C GLY A 17 -14.90 -21.92 -12.93
N SER A 18 -14.79 -21.93 -11.60
CA SER A 18 -13.65 -22.51 -10.88
C SER A 18 -13.60 -24.04 -11.05
N ASN A 19 -12.41 -24.56 -11.34
CA ASN A 19 -12.18 -26.00 -11.48
C ASN A 19 -11.55 -26.56 -10.20
N ILE A 20 -12.38 -27.04 -9.28
CA ILE A 20 -11.93 -27.67 -8.03
C ILE A 20 -11.34 -29.05 -8.35
N ARG A 21 -10.00 -29.18 -8.25
CA ARG A 21 -9.31 -30.45 -8.53
C ARG A 21 -9.39 -31.46 -7.40
N ARG A 22 -9.00 -31.05 -6.19
CA ARG A 22 -9.01 -31.88 -4.98
C ARG A 22 -8.79 -31.03 -3.73
N GLN A 23 -9.20 -31.54 -2.59
CA GLN A 23 -8.80 -31.03 -1.29
C GLN A 23 -7.46 -31.67 -0.88
N VAL A 24 -6.45 -30.84 -0.60
CA VAL A 24 -5.09 -31.32 -0.26
C VAL A 24 -4.91 -31.52 1.24
N ILE A 25 -5.56 -30.67 2.06
CA ILE A 25 -5.50 -30.70 3.53
C ILE A 25 -6.91 -30.49 4.11
N SER A 26 -7.11 -30.82 5.39
CA SER A 26 -8.37 -30.51 6.08
C SER A 26 -8.57 -29.00 6.21
N GLU A 27 -9.82 -28.56 6.34
CA GLU A 27 -10.15 -27.17 6.63
C GLU A 27 -9.51 -26.69 7.94
N SER A 28 -9.50 -27.53 8.97
CA SER A 28 -8.85 -27.24 10.25
C SER A 28 -7.33 -27.05 10.13
N ALA A 29 -6.67 -27.82 9.27
CA ALA A 29 -5.24 -27.66 9.01
C ALA A 29 -4.98 -26.36 8.23
N SER A 30 -5.83 -26.04 7.25
CA SER A 30 -5.75 -24.77 6.52
C SER A 30 -5.93 -23.58 7.44
N ASP A 31 -6.91 -23.64 8.35
CA ASP A 31 -7.16 -22.59 9.34
C ASP A 31 -5.97 -22.37 10.28
N ALA A 32 -5.43 -23.45 10.85
CA ALA A 32 -4.23 -23.37 11.69
C ALA A 32 -3.03 -22.77 10.95
N ILE A 33 -2.80 -23.16 9.68
CA ILE A 33 -1.71 -22.61 8.86
C ILE A 33 -1.93 -21.12 8.60
N ARG A 34 -3.15 -20.70 8.28
CA ARG A 34 -3.47 -19.28 8.03
C ARG A 34 -3.24 -18.42 9.27
N GLN A 35 -3.60 -18.92 10.46
CA GLN A 35 -3.31 -18.22 11.73
C GLN A 35 -1.80 -18.08 11.99
N ILE A 36 -1.01 -19.12 11.72
CA ILE A 36 0.46 -19.06 11.85
C ILE A 36 1.05 -18.08 10.83
N MET A 37 0.58 -18.11 9.59
CA MET A 37 1.02 -17.18 8.55
C MET A 37 0.65 -15.73 8.88
N GLU A 38 -0.49 -15.51 9.51
CA GLU A 38 -0.89 -14.18 10.01
C GLU A 38 0.05 -13.71 11.12
N TYR A 39 0.44 -14.60 12.03
CA TYR A 39 1.43 -14.31 13.06
C TYR A 39 2.81 -13.94 12.48
N GLU A 40 3.23 -14.56 11.37
CA GLU A 40 4.52 -14.25 10.71
C GLU A 40 4.58 -12.85 10.09
N VAL A 41 3.43 -12.26 9.77
CA VAL A 41 3.31 -10.89 9.25
C VAL A 41 2.95 -9.89 10.35
N ALA A 42 2.39 -10.37 11.46
CA ALA A 42 1.81 -9.62 12.58
C ALA A 42 2.40 -8.23 12.79
N ASP A 43 1.51 -7.23 12.89
CA ASP A 43 1.71 -5.81 13.27
C ASP A 43 2.93 -5.07 12.68
N GLY A 44 3.63 -5.70 11.73
CA GLY A 44 4.88 -5.24 11.16
C GLY A 44 6.11 -5.36 12.07
N THR A 45 5.98 -5.84 13.31
CA THR A 45 7.08 -5.83 14.29
C THR A 45 7.66 -7.21 14.60
N GLN A 46 7.00 -8.29 14.14
CA GLN A 46 7.36 -9.67 14.43
C GLN A 46 7.51 -10.50 13.15
N GLY A 47 8.26 -11.61 13.25
CA GLY A 47 8.32 -12.64 12.21
C GLY A 47 9.14 -12.28 10.95
N GLY A 48 9.28 -13.26 10.05
CA GLY A 48 9.98 -13.10 8.78
C GLY A 48 9.18 -12.38 7.70
N GLY A 49 7.96 -11.91 8.01
CA GLY A 49 7.02 -11.32 7.07
C GLY A 49 6.49 -9.93 7.44
N GLY A 50 6.89 -9.35 8.57
CA GLY A 50 6.37 -8.06 9.05
C GLY A 50 6.46 -6.91 8.03
N ARG A 51 7.40 -6.96 7.10
CA ARG A 51 7.54 -5.93 6.04
C ARG A 51 6.44 -5.98 4.97
N ALA A 52 5.59 -7.02 4.96
CA ALA A 52 4.38 -7.09 4.15
C ALA A 52 3.13 -6.56 4.90
N TYR A 53 3.25 -6.17 6.17
CA TYR A 53 2.13 -5.70 6.96
C TYR A 53 1.58 -4.37 6.44
N VAL A 54 0.25 -4.27 6.40
CA VAL A 54 -0.50 -3.06 6.09
C VAL A 54 -1.54 -2.89 7.17
N ALA A 55 -1.49 -1.78 7.91
CA ALA A 55 -2.44 -1.54 8.98
C ALA A 55 -3.88 -1.49 8.43
N GLY A 56 -4.80 -2.06 9.22
CA GLY A 56 -6.20 -2.19 8.83
C GLY A 56 -6.53 -3.51 8.13
N TYR A 57 -5.54 -4.35 7.79
CA TYR A 57 -5.77 -5.61 7.09
C TYR A 57 -5.15 -6.82 7.78
N ARG A 58 -5.87 -7.94 7.73
CA ARG A 58 -5.40 -9.25 8.21
C ARG A 58 -4.63 -9.96 7.10
N ILE A 59 -3.31 -9.95 7.17
CA ILE A 59 -2.43 -10.52 6.13
C ILE A 59 -1.76 -11.77 6.69
N GLY A 60 -1.95 -12.91 6.03
CA GLY A 60 -1.17 -14.12 6.27
C GLY A 60 -0.07 -14.23 5.23
N GLY A 61 1.19 -14.37 5.63
CA GLY A 61 2.29 -14.38 4.67
C GLY A 61 3.43 -15.34 5.02
N LYS A 62 4.21 -15.69 3.98
CA LYS A 62 5.43 -16.48 4.14
C LYS A 62 6.49 -16.06 3.14
N SER A 63 7.69 -15.82 3.67
CA SER A 63 8.91 -15.60 2.88
C SER A 63 9.53 -16.92 2.43
N GLY A 64 10.09 -16.93 1.22
CA GLY A 64 10.83 -18.05 0.66
C GLY A 64 12.11 -17.56 -0.01
N THR A 65 13.27 -17.92 0.54
CA THR A 65 14.58 -17.70 -0.09
C THR A 65 15.08 -19.03 -0.64
N SER A 66 15.52 -19.06 -1.88
CA SER A 66 16.02 -20.27 -2.52
C SER A 66 17.29 -19.99 -3.30
N GLU A 67 18.20 -20.95 -3.34
CA GLU A 67 19.42 -20.89 -4.15
C GLU A 67 19.16 -21.54 -5.51
N GLN A 68 19.65 -20.91 -6.58
CA GLN A 68 19.57 -21.50 -7.92
C GLN A 68 20.71 -22.48 -8.12
N LEU A 69 20.37 -23.71 -8.54
CA LEU A 69 21.34 -24.73 -8.90
C LEU A 69 21.93 -24.45 -10.30
N ASN A 70 23.22 -24.76 -10.50
CA ASN A 70 23.91 -24.80 -11.79
C ASN A 70 24.16 -23.47 -12.53
N MET A 71 24.42 -22.38 -11.81
CA MET A 71 24.97 -21.16 -12.44
C MET A 71 26.35 -20.83 -11.90
N ASP A 72 27.16 -20.18 -12.74
CA ASP A 72 28.37 -19.50 -12.29
C ASP A 72 28.02 -18.61 -11.09
N ARG A 73 28.91 -18.61 -10.10
CA ARG A 73 28.79 -17.71 -8.94
C ARG A 73 28.63 -16.27 -9.45
N ARG A 74 27.87 -15.47 -8.72
CA ARG A 74 27.82 -14.03 -8.91
C ARG A 74 29.23 -13.45 -8.85
N ALA A 75 29.40 -12.23 -9.36
CA ALA A 75 30.70 -11.55 -9.38
C ALA A 75 31.31 -11.35 -7.97
N ASP A 76 30.48 -11.40 -6.93
CA ASP A 76 30.87 -11.34 -5.51
C ASP A 76 31.23 -12.72 -4.91
N GLY A 77 31.09 -13.82 -5.67
CA GLY A 77 31.40 -15.18 -5.25
C GLY A 77 30.26 -15.93 -4.57
N ASP A 78 29.06 -15.36 -4.46
CA ASP A 78 27.86 -15.99 -3.91
C ASP A 78 27.02 -16.71 -5.00
N TYR A 79 26.10 -17.58 -4.58
CA TYR A 79 25.12 -18.19 -5.48
C TYR A 79 24.02 -17.19 -5.86
N LYS A 80 23.49 -17.35 -7.07
CA LYS A 80 22.26 -16.66 -7.46
C LYS A 80 21.10 -17.12 -6.58
N LYS A 81 20.30 -16.16 -6.12
CA LYS A 81 19.20 -16.41 -5.19
C LYS A 81 17.89 -15.95 -5.79
N VAL A 82 16.83 -16.66 -5.43
CA VAL A 82 15.46 -16.25 -5.67
C VAL A 82 14.86 -15.80 -4.35
N ALA A 83 14.36 -14.57 -4.34
CA ALA A 83 13.62 -14.05 -3.21
C ALA A 83 12.12 -14.07 -3.50
N SER A 84 11.31 -14.65 -2.62
CA SER A 84 9.85 -14.72 -2.82
C SER A 84 9.05 -14.46 -1.56
N PHE A 85 7.81 -14.01 -1.76
CA PHE A 85 6.84 -13.83 -0.70
C PHE A 85 5.44 -14.17 -1.21
N ALA A 86 4.73 -15.04 -0.49
CA ALA A 86 3.33 -15.33 -0.73
C ALA A 86 2.49 -14.75 0.42
N ALA A 87 1.41 -14.06 0.07
CA ALA A 87 0.44 -13.53 1.03
C ALA A 87 -1.00 -13.89 0.64
N VAL A 88 -1.84 -14.07 1.65
CA VAL A 88 -3.29 -14.27 1.55
C VAL A 88 -4.02 -13.25 2.41
N LEU A 89 -5.14 -12.74 1.91
CA LEU A 89 -5.91 -11.68 2.58
C LEU A 89 -7.41 -11.76 2.22
N PRO A 90 -8.32 -11.50 3.17
CA PRO A 90 -8.10 -11.55 4.63
C PRO A 90 -7.58 -12.91 5.11
N ALA A 91 -6.67 -12.94 6.09
CA ALA A 91 -6.06 -14.19 6.55
C ALA A 91 -7.10 -15.20 7.09
N ASN A 92 -8.17 -14.71 7.71
CA ASN A 92 -9.25 -15.53 8.27
C ASN A 92 -10.25 -16.04 7.23
N ASP A 93 -10.44 -15.32 6.13
CA ASP A 93 -11.33 -15.70 5.02
C ASP A 93 -10.72 -15.19 3.68
N PRO A 94 -9.75 -15.91 3.10
CA PRO A 94 -8.97 -15.36 1.98
C PRO A 94 -9.77 -15.16 0.69
N GLU A 95 -9.72 -13.94 0.17
CA GLU A 95 -10.31 -13.56 -1.12
C GLU A 95 -9.24 -13.42 -2.21
N ILE A 96 -8.02 -13.02 -1.83
CA ILE A 96 -6.89 -12.84 -2.75
C ILE A 96 -5.62 -13.56 -2.28
N LEU A 97 -4.80 -13.94 -3.25
CA LEU A 97 -3.43 -14.38 -3.06
C LEU A 97 -2.50 -13.47 -3.87
N VAL A 98 -1.49 -12.92 -3.20
CA VAL A 98 -0.42 -12.14 -3.83
C VAL A 98 0.87 -12.95 -3.72
N TYR A 99 1.51 -13.22 -4.86
CA TYR A 99 2.80 -13.90 -4.91
C TYR A 99 3.78 -13.06 -5.70
N VAL A 100 4.89 -12.70 -5.06
CA VAL A 100 6.00 -11.98 -5.69
C VAL A 100 7.23 -12.87 -5.64
N MET A 101 7.92 -12.94 -6.77
CA MET A 101 9.20 -13.62 -6.93
C MET A 101 10.16 -12.67 -7.63
N LEU A 102 11.35 -12.52 -7.04
CA LEU A 102 12.45 -11.72 -7.55
C LEU A 102 13.58 -12.68 -7.92
N ASP A 103 13.92 -12.71 -9.20
CA ASP A 103 14.97 -13.55 -9.76
C ASP A 103 16.31 -12.81 -9.70
N ASP A 104 17.28 -13.36 -8.96
CA ASP A 104 18.62 -12.81 -8.74
C ASP A 104 18.63 -11.30 -8.47
N PRO A 105 17.85 -10.81 -7.47
CA PRO A 105 17.75 -9.38 -7.20
C PRO A 105 19.14 -8.82 -6.91
N ASN A 106 19.56 -7.83 -7.70
CA ASN A 106 20.84 -7.19 -7.54
C ASN A 106 20.80 -6.26 -6.32
N ASN A 107 21.15 -6.79 -5.14
CA ASN A 107 21.17 -6.03 -3.90
C ASN A 107 22.54 -6.17 -3.23
N ALA A 108 23.23 -5.06 -3.05
CA ALA A 108 24.57 -5.02 -2.44
C ALA A 108 24.59 -5.31 -0.93
N ARG A 109 23.42 -5.41 -0.27
CA ARG A 109 23.30 -5.44 1.19
C ARG A 109 22.67 -6.73 1.74
N THR A 110 21.80 -7.41 0.98
CA THR A 110 21.11 -8.61 1.47
C THR A 110 20.44 -9.42 0.37
N ASP A 111 20.30 -10.73 0.60
CA ASP A 111 19.50 -11.65 -0.22
C ASP A 111 18.26 -12.18 0.51
N TYR A 112 17.91 -11.62 1.67
CA TYR A 112 16.76 -12.11 2.44
C TYR A 112 15.42 -11.70 1.79
N SER A 113 14.60 -12.69 1.45
CA SER A 113 13.28 -12.47 0.84
C SER A 113 12.32 -11.64 1.69
N SER A 114 12.45 -11.73 3.01
CA SER A 114 11.73 -10.89 3.96
C SER A 114 12.03 -9.40 3.77
N ILE A 115 13.23 -9.06 3.30
CA ILE A 115 13.65 -7.68 3.09
C ILE A 115 13.30 -7.21 1.68
N LEU A 116 13.37 -8.11 0.69
CA LEU A 116 13.24 -7.77 -0.73
C LEU A 116 11.81 -7.93 -1.26
N ALA A 117 11.18 -9.09 -1.06
CA ALA A 117 9.89 -9.42 -1.66
C ALA A 117 8.71 -9.00 -0.78
N ALA A 118 8.85 -9.07 0.56
CA ALA A 118 7.77 -8.72 1.48
C ALA A 118 7.29 -7.25 1.35
N PRO A 119 8.18 -6.23 1.23
CA PRO A 119 7.76 -4.86 0.97
C PRO A 119 6.91 -4.70 -0.30
N VAL A 120 7.32 -5.39 -1.37
CA VAL A 120 6.61 -5.32 -2.66
C VAL A 120 5.20 -5.88 -2.49
N VAL A 121 5.05 -6.99 -1.79
CA VAL A 121 3.73 -7.56 -1.47
C VAL A 121 2.89 -6.62 -0.62
N GLY A 122 3.46 -6.03 0.44
CA GLY A 122 2.75 -5.06 1.28
C GLY A 122 2.27 -3.84 0.49
N ASN A 123 3.10 -3.32 -0.41
CA ASN A 123 2.77 -2.18 -1.27
C ASN A 123 1.69 -2.52 -2.31
N ILE A 124 1.70 -3.75 -2.86
CA ILE A 124 0.61 -4.20 -3.73
C ILE A 124 -0.68 -4.26 -2.92
N ILE A 125 -0.65 -4.88 -1.74
CA ILE A 125 -1.82 -5.03 -0.86
C ILE A 125 -2.40 -3.67 -0.46
N SER A 126 -1.56 -2.68 -0.11
CA SER A 126 -2.03 -1.35 0.31
C SER A 126 -2.82 -0.60 -0.76
N GLU A 127 -2.57 -0.89 -2.05
CA GLU A 127 -3.29 -0.32 -3.18
C GLU A 127 -4.50 -1.16 -3.59
N VAL A 128 -4.35 -2.49 -3.68
CA VAL A 128 -5.41 -3.36 -4.21
C VAL A 128 -6.50 -3.68 -3.19
N ALA A 129 -6.18 -3.79 -1.91
CA ALA A 129 -7.17 -4.17 -0.90
C ALA A 129 -8.30 -3.12 -0.74
N PRO A 130 -7.99 -1.80 -0.66
CA PRO A 130 -9.04 -0.78 -0.68
C PRO A 130 -9.83 -0.77 -1.98
N TYR A 131 -9.15 -0.94 -3.13
CA TYR A 131 -9.78 -0.94 -4.45
C TYR A 131 -10.79 -2.09 -4.61
N LEU A 132 -10.46 -3.27 -4.08
CA LEU A 132 -11.33 -4.44 -4.10
C LEU A 132 -12.38 -4.43 -2.98
N GLY A 133 -12.34 -3.47 -2.06
CA GLY A 133 -13.27 -3.38 -0.93
C GLY A 133 -13.11 -4.51 0.08
N LEU A 134 -11.89 -5.03 0.25
CA LEU A 134 -11.63 -6.16 1.14
C LEU A 134 -11.86 -5.78 2.60
N ALA A 135 -12.34 -6.75 3.39
CA ALA A 135 -12.66 -6.53 4.79
C ALA A 135 -11.43 -6.08 5.60
N THR A 136 -11.63 -5.05 6.42
CA THR A 136 -10.62 -4.59 7.37
C THR A 136 -10.62 -5.44 8.64
N ASP A 137 -9.57 -5.31 9.45
CA ASP A 137 -9.40 -6.03 10.71
C ASP A 137 -10.42 -5.68 11.82
N GLY A 138 -11.35 -4.77 11.56
CA GLY A 138 -12.40 -4.36 12.50
C GLY A 138 -11.94 -3.44 13.62
N VAL A 139 -10.66 -3.04 13.66
CA VAL A 139 -10.15 -2.09 14.65
C VAL A 139 -10.49 -0.66 14.20
N ASP A 140 -11.26 0.05 15.03
CA ASP A 140 -11.58 1.46 14.79
C ASP A 140 -10.35 2.34 15.03
N ARG A 141 -9.90 3.00 13.96
CA ARG A 141 -8.76 3.93 13.94
C ARG A 141 -9.17 5.35 13.53
N GLY A 142 -10.47 5.65 13.48
CA GLY A 142 -10.99 6.91 12.96
C GLY A 142 -10.51 8.16 13.73
N GLN A 143 -10.09 7.99 14.98
CA GLN A 143 -9.57 9.07 15.83
C GLN A 143 -8.05 8.93 16.13
N THR A 144 -7.36 8.00 15.48
CA THR A 144 -5.93 7.78 15.71
C THR A 144 -5.11 8.76 14.88
N SER A 145 -4.14 9.43 15.50
CA SER A 145 -3.14 10.27 14.81
C SER A 145 -1.74 9.69 14.93
N TYR A 146 -0.87 10.04 13.98
CA TYR A 146 0.52 9.65 13.96
C TYR A 146 1.42 10.83 13.60
N LYS A 147 2.60 10.86 14.22
CA LYS A 147 3.72 11.66 13.72
C LYS A 147 4.24 11.08 12.42
N VAL A 148 4.29 11.91 11.39
CA VAL A 148 4.88 11.57 10.10
C VAL A 148 6.38 11.27 10.31
N PRO A 149 6.86 10.06 9.94
CA PRO A 149 8.26 9.71 10.08
C PRO A 149 9.15 10.53 9.14
N ASN A 150 10.44 10.66 9.48
CA ASN A 150 11.43 11.19 8.54
C ASN A 150 11.87 10.09 7.57
N LEU A 151 11.46 10.23 6.32
CA LEU A 151 11.66 9.30 5.22
C LEU A 151 12.75 9.78 4.25
N ILE A 152 13.21 11.04 4.39
CA ILE A 152 14.25 11.61 3.53
C ILE A 152 15.53 10.80 3.66
N GLY A 153 16.12 10.43 2.52
CA GLY A 153 17.31 9.59 2.42
C GLY A 153 17.04 8.08 2.51
N GLN A 154 15.80 7.66 2.78
CA GLN A 154 15.42 6.26 2.69
C GLN A 154 15.08 5.88 1.25
N GLU A 155 15.33 4.63 0.86
CA GLU A 155 14.76 4.07 -0.38
C GLU A 155 13.23 4.15 -0.30
N TRP A 156 12.59 4.57 -1.40
CA TRP A 156 11.15 4.81 -1.41
C TRP A 156 10.32 3.57 -1.00
N SER A 157 10.76 2.37 -1.37
CA SER A 157 10.10 1.11 -0.99
C SER A 157 10.14 0.85 0.52
N ASN A 158 11.24 1.19 1.19
CA ASN A 158 11.37 1.10 2.65
C ASN A 158 10.53 2.17 3.36
N ALA A 159 10.45 3.36 2.75
CA ALA A 159 9.61 4.44 3.25
C ALA A 159 8.13 4.03 3.24
N GLN A 160 7.66 3.39 2.17
CA GLN A 160 6.29 2.87 2.09
C GLN A 160 5.98 1.83 3.16
N VAL A 161 6.89 0.89 3.43
CA VAL A 161 6.71 -0.08 4.54
C VAL A 161 6.50 0.65 5.87
N SER A 162 7.31 1.67 6.15
CA SER A 162 7.19 2.46 7.39
C SER A 162 5.85 3.19 7.50
N LEU A 163 5.28 3.60 6.36
CA LEU A 163 3.97 4.23 6.28
C LEU A 163 2.83 3.21 6.44
N ASN A 164 2.91 2.07 5.74
CA ASN A 164 1.93 0.98 5.80
C ASN A 164 1.76 0.45 7.23
N ILE A 165 2.86 0.31 7.98
CA ILE A 165 2.82 -0.12 9.40
C ILE A 165 2.05 0.87 10.27
N LYS A 166 2.17 2.17 10.01
CA LYS A 166 1.44 3.22 10.72
C LYS A 166 0.01 3.42 10.19
N GLY A 167 -0.36 2.74 9.11
CA GLY A 167 -1.64 2.98 8.42
C GLY A 167 -1.72 4.32 7.74
N LEU A 168 -0.58 4.88 7.35
CA LEU A 168 -0.51 6.05 6.48
C LEU A 168 -0.46 5.55 5.04
N LYS A 169 -1.24 6.20 4.17
CA LYS A 169 -1.19 5.93 2.73
C LYS A 169 0.07 6.58 2.16
N HIS A 170 0.47 6.15 0.97
CA HIS A 170 1.66 6.69 0.31
C HIS A 170 1.39 6.94 -1.16
N GLN A 171 2.03 7.95 -1.73
CA GLN A 171 2.03 8.15 -3.17
C GLN A 171 3.43 8.56 -3.63
N LEU A 172 4.00 7.77 -4.54
CA LEU A 172 5.26 8.13 -5.16
C LEU A 172 4.98 9.12 -6.29
N MET A 173 5.61 10.29 -6.24
CA MET A 173 5.59 11.24 -7.34
C MET A 173 6.66 10.84 -8.34
N GLU A 174 6.24 10.64 -9.60
CA GLU A 174 7.11 10.15 -10.66
C GLU A 174 8.35 11.03 -10.81
N SER A 175 9.49 10.36 -10.79
CA SER A 175 10.77 10.90 -11.23
C SER A 175 10.81 10.83 -12.75
N SER A 176 11.40 11.85 -13.37
CA SER A 176 11.78 11.87 -14.79
C SER A 176 12.87 10.84 -15.14
N SER A 177 13.41 10.13 -14.15
CA SER A 177 14.46 9.13 -14.31
C SER A 177 14.01 7.75 -13.82
N ASP A 178 14.26 6.73 -14.65
CA ASP A 178 14.04 5.32 -14.33
C ASP A 178 15.02 4.88 -13.22
N GLN A 179 14.71 5.17 -11.96
CA GLN A 179 15.53 4.72 -10.84
C GLN A 179 14.74 3.82 -9.89
N THR A 180 14.89 2.52 -10.14
CA THR A 180 14.38 1.38 -9.35
C THR A 180 14.91 1.31 -7.91
N ALA A 181 15.76 2.25 -7.48
CA ALA A 181 16.29 2.37 -6.11
C ALA A 181 16.38 3.83 -5.63
N ALA A 182 15.54 4.71 -6.17
CA ALA A 182 15.64 6.12 -5.83
C ALA A 182 15.39 6.38 -4.32
N VAL A 183 16.20 7.25 -3.75
CA VAL A 183 16.01 7.70 -2.38
C VAL A 183 14.96 8.80 -2.35
N VAL A 184 14.17 8.83 -1.28
CA VAL A 184 13.25 9.94 -1.02
C VAL A 184 14.08 11.20 -0.79
N THR A 185 14.00 12.16 -1.70
CA THR A 185 14.65 13.47 -1.61
C THR A 185 13.79 14.46 -0.85
N TYR A 186 12.47 14.30 -0.95
CA TYR A 186 11.49 15.14 -0.28
C TYR A 186 10.23 14.34 0.08
N GLN A 187 9.53 14.79 1.11
CA GLN A 187 8.24 14.23 1.52
C GLN A 187 7.26 15.32 1.92
N TYR A 188 5.97 15.05 1.74
CA TYR A 188 4.91 15.90 2.26
C TYR A 188 3.70 15.04 2.70
N PRO A 189 3.05 15.30 3.85
CA PRO A 189 3.41 16.23 4.91
C PRO A 189 4.82 16.05 5.47
N ARG A 190 5.38 17.12 6.03
CA ARG A 190 6.76 17.14 6.53
C ARG A 190 6.92 16.22 7.75
N ALA A 191 8.12 15.67 7.92
CA ALA A 191 8.45 14.87 9.09
C ALA A 191 8.12 15.60 10.41
N GLY A 192 7.52 14.88 11.35
CA GLY A 192 7.09 15.40 12.65
C GLY A 192 5.69 16.03 12.67
N ALA A 193 5.05 16.27 11.52
CA ALA A 193 3.65 16.67 11.47
C ALA A 193 2.74 15.59 12.09
N GLU A 194 1.71 16.00 12.83
CA GLU A 194 0.66 15.10 13.32
C GLU A 194 -0.42 14.97 12.25
N VAL A 195 -0.71 13.74 11.84
CA VAL A 195 -1.70 13.46 10.79
C VAL A 195 -2.63 12.32 11.21
N PRO A 196 -3.92 12.36 10.82
CA PRO A 196 -4.83 11.24 11.07
C PRO A 196 -4.41 9.94 10.36
N TYR A 197 -4.86 8.81 10.88
CA TYR A 197 -4.81 7.52 10.19
C TYR A 197 -5.37 7.64 8.76
N GLY A 198 -4.72 6.97 7.80
CA GLY A 198 -5.13 6.99 6.39
C GLY A 198 -4.73 8.23 5.61
N THR A 199 -4.02 9.19 6.21
CA THR A 199 -3.44 10.35 5.49
C THR A 199 -2.43 9.87 4.46
N THR A 200 -2.44 10.47 3.25
CA THR A 200 -1.49 10.16 2.19
C THR A 200 -0.22 10.97 2.33
N ILE A 201 0.92 10.28 2.45
CA ILE A 201 2.25 10.90 2.41
C ILE A 201 2.82 10.78 0.99
N TYR A 202 3.09 11.93 0.40
CA TYR A 202 3.70 12.07 -0.92
C TYR A 202 5.21 11.95 -0.79
N LEU A 203 5.80 11.03 -1.56
CA LEU A 203 7.23 10.77 -1.60
C LEU A 203 7.76 11.23 -2.95
N TYR A 204 8.86 11.98 -2.93
CA TYR A 204 9.52 12.51 -4.12
C TYR A 204 10.93 11.92 -4.19
N THR A 205 11.33 11.47 -5.38
CA THR A 205 12.61 10.81 -5.62
C THR A 205 13.58 11.60 -6.50
N ASP A 206 13.12 12.70 -7.10
CA ASP A 206 13.90 13.62 -7.94
C ASP A 206 14.21 14.96 -7.27
N THR A 207 14.94 15.84 -7.97
CA THR A 207 15.10 17.23 -7.57
C THR A 207 13.75 17.94 -7.50
N TYR A 208 13.48 18.46 -6.30
CA TYR A 208 12.29 19.19 -5.90
C TYR A 208 12.10 20.48 -6.72
N GLU A 209 11.29 20.42 -7.78
CA GLU A 209 10.47 21.58 -8.18
C GLU A 209 9.10 21.57 -7.48
N GLY A 210 8.76 20.48 -6.80
CA GLY A 210 7.52 20.32 -6.04
C GLY A 210 6.32 20.23 -6.98
N SER A 211 5.63 19.09 -7.00
CA SER A 211 4.38 18.99 -7.74
C SER A 211 3.34 19.82 -6.98
N HIS A 212 2.91 20.92 -7.58
CA HIS A 212 1.84 21.74 -7.03
C HIS A 212 0.50 21.39 -7.66
N THR A 213 -0.56 21.74 -6.95
CA THR A 213 -1.94 21.58 -7.39
C THR A 213 -2.75 22.77 -6.90
N GLU A 214 -3.82 23.09 -7.61
CA GLU A 214 -4.73 24.15 -7.18
C GLU A 214 -5.73 23.60 -6.17
N VAL A 215 -5.97 24.36 -5.11
CA VAL A 215 -6.98 24.02 -4.12
C VAL A 215 -8.37 24.24 -4.73
N PRO A 216 -9.21 23.20 -4.86
CA PRO A 216 -10.57 23.37 -5.35
C PRO A 216 -11.44 24.14 -4.35
N ASP A 217 -12.48 24.81 -4.85
CA ASP A 217 -13.53 25.36 -4.00
C ASP A 217 -14.48 24.23 -3.56
N VAL A 218 -14.44 23.90 -2.27
CA VAL A 218 -15.31 22.88 -1.68
C VAL A 218 -16.44 23.47 -0.83
N SER A 219 -16.59 24.80 -0.82
CA SER A 219 -17.61 25.51 -0.05
C SER A 219 -19.03 25.06 -0.44
N GLY A 220 -19.87 24.83 0.55
CA GLY A 220 -21.26 24.39 0.36
C GLY A 220 -21.43 22.94 -0.14
N LYS A 221 -20.36 22.16 -0.26
CA LYS A 221 -20.42 20.72 -0.55
C LYS A 221 -20.62 19.92 0.73
N SER A 222 -21.06 18.66 0.61
CA SER A 222 -21.02 17.74 1.74
C SER A 222 -19.57 17.40 2.08
N ALA A 223 -19.28 17.11 3.35
CA ALA A 223 -17.92 16.74 3.78
C ALA A 223 -17.35 15.57 2.95
N GLU A 224 -18.18 14.58 2.61
CA GLU A 224 -17.76 13.45 1.77
C GLU A 224 -17.35 13.88 0.36
N PHE A 225 -18.16 14.71 -0.29
CA PHE A 225 -17.84 15.18 -1.64
C PHE A 225 -16.61 16.11 -1.64
N ALA A 226 -16.48 16.96 -0.62
CA ALA A 226 -15.31 17.82 -0.43
C ALA A 226 -14.03 17.00 -0.25
N ARG A 227 -14.07 15.92 0.55
CA ARG A 227 -12.95 14.98 0.71
C ARG A 227 -12.55 14.36 -0.63
N GLN A 228 -13.52 13.92 -1.42
CA GLN A 228 -13.25 13.32 -2.74
C GLN A 228 -12.64 14.33 -3.71
N MET A 229 -13.13 15.57 -3.75
CA MET A 229 -12.57 16.63 -4.58
C MET A 229 -11.12 16.96 -4.20
N LEU A 230 -10.84 17.12 -2.91
CA LEU A 230 -9.50 17.38 -2.41
C LEU A 230 -8.57 16.20 -2.69
N ALA A 231 -9.02 14.97 -2.45
CA ALA A 231 -8.24 13.76 -2.76
C ALA A 231 -7.93 13.66 -4.26
N ALA A 232 -8.90 13.94 -5.14
CA ALA A 232 -8.71 13.95 -6.59
C ALA A 232 -7.73 15.04 -7.05
N ALA A 233 -7.67 16.17 -6.35
CA ALA A 233 -6.67 17.21 -6.56
C ALA A 233 -5.28 16.84 -6.04
N GLY A 234 -5.14 15.71 -5.34
CA GLY A 234 -3.89 15.29 -4.70
C GLY A 234 -3.63 16.00 -3.36
N LEU A 235 -4.70 16.35 -2.63
CA LEU A 235 -4.65 17.02 -1.33
C LEU A 235 -5.19 16.10 -0.24
N ASN A 236 -4.67 16.26 0.98
CA ASN A 236 -5.21 15.59 2.15
C ASN A 236 -6.32 16.44 2.75
N CYS A 237 -7.33 15.82 3.35
CA CYS A 237 -8.46 16.54 3.94
C CYS A 237 -8.69 16.12 5.39
N THR A 238 -8.84 17.11 6.26
CA THR A 238 -9.25 16.98 7.66
C THR A 238 -10.59 17.67 7.86
N VAL A 239 -11.53 17.02 8.54
CA VAL A 239 -12.88 17.56 8.77
C VAL A 239 -13.01 17.97 10.23
N GLU A 240 -13.43 19.21 10.46
CA GLU A 240 -13.82 19.74 11.77
C GLU A 240 -15.31 20.07 11.79
N GLY A 241 -15.95 19.93 12.94
CA GLY A 241 -17.40 20.19 13.09
C GLY A 241 -18.28 18.99 12.74
N ASP A 242 -19.46 19.22 12.17
CA ASP A 242 -20.39 18.15 11.81
C ASP A 242 -19.94 17.46 10.51
N ALA A 243 -19.45 16.22 10.63
CA ALA A 243 -19.00 15.42 9.50
C ALA A 243 -20.12 15.08 8.48
N ASN A 244 -21.39 15.28 8.84
CA ASN A 244 -22.53 15.14 7.93
C ASN A 244 -23.05 16.50 7.41
N GLY A 245 -22.47 17.61 7.91
CA GLY A 245 -22.82 18.96 7.54
C GLY A 245 -22.26 19.39 6.18
N LEU A 246 -22.56 20.64 5.82
CA LEU A 246 -22.00 21.27 4.62
C LEU A 246 -20.73 22.03 4.99
N VAL A 247 -19.78 22.09 4.06
CA VAL A 247 -18.54 22.86 4.24
C VAL A 247 -18.87 24.34 4.31
N GLN A 248 -18.55 24.96 5.43
CA GLN A 248 -18.71 26.39 5.67
C GLN A 248 -17.43 27.16 5.33
N SER A 249 -16.26 26.55 5.57
CA SER A 249 -14.95 27.13 5.27
C SER A 249 -13.88 26.07 5.04
N GLN A 250 -12.79 26.48 4.38
CA GLN A 250 -11.58 25.68 4.15
C GLN A 250 -10.33 26.48 4.55
N SER A 251 -9.29 25.81 5.04
CA SER A 251 -8.06 26.44 5.54
C SER A 251 -7.22 27.09 4.45
N GLU A 252 -7.23 26.53 3.24
CA GLU A 252 -6.51 27.05 2.07
C GLU A 252 -7.51 27.69 1.09
N ALA A 253 -7.24 28.89 0.61
CA ALA A 253 -8.18 29.60 -0.27
C ALA A 253 -8.32 28.91 -1.65
N PRO A 254 -9.54 28.84 -2.23
CA PRO A 254 -9.73 28.29 -3.56
C PRO A 254 -8.84 28.95 -4.64
N GLY A 255 -8.31 28.13 -5.55
CA GLY A 255 -7.38 28.56 -6.62
C GLY A 255 -5.94 28.82 -6.16
N THR A 256 -5.65 28.68 -4.86
CA THR A 256 -4.28 28.77 -4.37
C THR A 256 -3.47 27.57 -4.86
N SER A 257 -2.28 27.82 -5.40
CA SER A 257 -1.34 26.76 -5.76
C SER A 257 -0.58 26.31 -4.52
N VAL A 258 -0.77 25.07 -4.11
CA VAL A 258 -0.14 24.46 -2.94
C VAL A 258 0.59 23.18 -3.33
N GLN A 259 1.50 22.72 -2.48
CA GLN A 259 2.15 21.43 -2.66
C GLN A 259 1.13 20.28 -2.66
N ARG A 260 1.31 19.29 -3.53
CA ARG A 260 0.55 18.05 -3.43
C ARG A 260 0.80 17.38 -2.07
N GLY A 261 -0.30 16.93 -1.47
CA GLY A 261 -0.35 16.40 -0.11
C GLY A 261 -0.64 17.43 0.97
N THR A 262 -0.74 18.73 0.65
CA THR A 262 -1.20 19.76 1.61
C THR A 262 -2.48 19.30 2.31
N ILE A 263 -2.49 19.45 3.62
CA ILE A 263 -3.65 19.14 4.45
C ILE A 263 -4.55 20.37 4.43
N VAL A 264 -5.73 20.21 3.83
CA VAL A 264 -6.78 21.22 3.83
C VAL A 264 -7.80 20.84 4.89
N THR A 265 -7.89 21.66 5.94
CA THR A 265 -8.92 21.52 6.96
C THR A 265 -10.21 22.16 6.45
N ILE A 266 -11.30 21.40 6.44
CA ILE A 266 -12.64 21.90 6.14
C ILE A 266 -13.46 21.95 7.43
N THR A 267 -14.13 23.07 7.67
CA THR A 267 -15.05 23.23 8.80
C THR A 267 -16.47 23.06 8.30
N CYS A 268 -17.19 22.08 8.84
CA CYS A 268 -18.55 21.73 8.47
C CYS A 268 -19.52 22.05 9.60
N GLY A 269 -20.74 22.45 9.24
CA GLY A 269 -21.84 22.66 10.19
C GLY A 269 -23.17 22.89 9.49
#